data_AF-A0A6C0BRX5-F1
#
_entry.id   AF-A0A6C0BRX5-F1
#
_cell.length_a   1.000
_cell.length_b   1.000
_cell.length_c   1.000
_cell.angle_alpha   90.00
_cell.angle_beta   90.00
_cell.angle_gamma   90.00
#
_symmetry.space_group_name_H-M   'P 1'
#
loop_
_entity.id
_entity.type
_entity.pdbx_description
1 polymer ?
#
loop_
_entity_poly.entity_id
_entity_poly.type
_entity_poly.pdbx_seq_one_letter_code
_entity_poly.pdbx_strand_id
1 'polypeptide(L)'
;MYSSSEVTQPNYNNHENHHLTQFNFDFDVNYHSIHVDNDEFRDTLFREQILKFFKIEEYNQTIIDIKIEHLKPIIESNNDLKNLSIKFSNIMFQDKFDIGIIMFFAYDYFHDTFLLLKEYLHKNTINKNIYNRIFKKL
;
A
#
# COMPACT_ATOMS: atom_id res chain seq x y z
N MET A 1 27.30 6.40 54.10
CA MET A 1 26.07 7.00 53.53
C MET A 1 26.35 7.26 52.06
N TYR A 2 25.86 6.40 51.17
CA TYR A 2 25.92 6.62 49.72
C TYR A 2 24.54 7.12 49.29
N SER A 3 24.47 8.35 48.79
CA SER A 3 23.26 8.87 48.13
C SER A 3 23.25 8.39 46.69
N SER A 4 22.26 7.56 46.38
CA SER A 4 21.92 7.14 45.02
C SER A 4 21.22 8.30 44.31
N SER A 5 21.86 8.84 43.27
CA SER A 5 21.18 9.71 42.31
C SER A 5 20.64 8.84 41.18
N GLU A 6 19.32 8.71 41.10
CA GLU A 6 18.60 8.04 40.02
C GLU A 6 18.92 8.73 38.69
N VAL A 7 19.50 7.97 37.76
CA VAL A 7 19.66 8.38 36.36
C VAL A 7 18.35 8.11 35.65
N THR A 8 17.56 9.14 35.43
CA THR A 8 16.35 9.10 34.60
C THR A 8 16.76 8.85 33.16
N GLN A 9 16.43 7.67 32.62
CA GLN A 9 16.61 7.36 31.20
C GLN A 9 15.67 8.23 30.35
N PRO A 10 16.12 8.76 29.19
CA PRO A 10 15.25 9.49 28.30
C PRO A 10 14.24 8.52 27.65
N ASN A 11 12.97 8.90 27.79
CA ASN A 11 11.80 8.24 27.24
C ASN A 11 11.88 8.27 25.69
N TYR A 12 12.32 7.16 25.09
CA TYR A 12 12.11 6.91 23.67
C TYR A 12 10.63 6.56 23.49
N ASN A 13 9.89 7.43 22.80
CA ASN A 13 8.83 7.10 21.84
C ASN A 13 8.02 8.35 21.57
N ASN A 14 8.26 8.98 20.42
CA ASN A 14 7.28 9.77 19.66
C ASN A 14 7.93 10.17 18.32
N HIS A 15 8.15 9.19 17.44
CA HIS A 15 8.12 9.48 16.01
C HIS A 15 6.67 9.30 15.58
N GLU A 16 5.91 10.38 15.72
CA GLU A 16 4.52 10.48 15.31
C GLU A 16 4.39 10.14 13.82
N ASN A 17 3.38 9.32 13.53
CA ASN A 17 2.94 8.84 12.21
C ASN A 17 2.43 9.99 11.31
N HIS A 18 3.28 10.98 11.01
CA HIS A 18 2.92 12.13 10.18
C HIS A 18 2.83 11.82 8.67
N HIS A 19 3.26 10.62 8.23
CA HIS A 19 3.28 10.25 6.81
C HIS A 19 1.95 9.74 6.24
N LEU A 20 0.97 9.38 7.09
CA LEU A 20 -0.26 8.71 6.65
C LEU A 20 -1.34 9.66 6.10
N THR A 21 -1.19 10.97 6.29
CA THR A 21 -2.19 11.99 5.88
C THR A 21 -2.23 12.27 4.37
N GLN A 22 -1.30 11.71 3.59
CA GLN A 22 -1.20 11.99 2.15
C GLN A 22 -2.21 11.23 1.26
N PHE A 23 -2.87 10.18 1.74
CA PHE A 23 -3.76 9.34 0.92
C PHE A 23 -5.25 9.69 1.11
N ASN A 24 -6.10 9.46 0.10
CA ASN A 24 -7.56 9.61 0.21
C ASN A 24 -8.20 8.24 0.21
N PHE A 25 -9.06 7.98 1.18
CA PHE A 25 -9.81 6.73 1.25
C PHE A 25 -11.33 6.94 1.19
N ASP A 26 -11.79 8.17 0.98
CA ASP A 26 -13.22 8.54 0.89
C ASP A 26 -13.86 8.16 -0.45
N PHE A 27 -13.24 7.25 -1.21
CA PHE A 27 -13.82 6.68 -2.41
C PHE A 27 -13.92 5.16 -2.29
N ASP A 28 -14.97 4.63 -2.87
CA ASP A 28 -15.16 3.19 -3.01
C ASP A 28 -14.56 2.71 -4.33
N VAL A 29 -13.90 1.55 -4.28
CA VAL A 29 -13.44 0.86 -5.48
C VAL A 29 -14.67 0.35 -6.22
N ASN A 30 -14.82 0.75 -7.48
CA ASN A 30 -15.93 0.29 -8.29
C ASN A 30 -15.70 -1.16 -8.72
N TYR A 31 -16.28 -2.11 -7.97
CA TYR A 31 -16.24 -3.56 -8.26
C TYR A 31 -16.71 -3.92 -9.66
N HIS A 32 -17.59 -3.11 -10.25
CA HIS A 32 -18.16 -3.39 -11.57
C HIS A 32 -17.16 -3.14 -12.69
N SER A 33 -16.03 -2.45 -12.43
CA SER A 33 -14.96 -2.28 -13.42
C SER A 33 -14.32 -3.60 -13.83
N ILE A 34 -14.38 -4.63 -12.99
CA ILE A 34 -13.72 -5.93 -13.25
C ILE A 34 -14.53 -6.81 -14.22
N HIS A 35 -15.83 -6.53 -14.35
CA HIS A 35 -16.77 -7.29 -15.20
C HIS A 35 -17.21 -6.52 -16.44
N VAL A 36 -16.48 -5.47 -16.81
CA VAL A 36 -16.75 -4.74 -18.06
C VAL A 36 -16.12 -5.52 -19.22
N ASP A 37 -16.97 -5.93 -20.16
CA ASP A 37 -16.55 -6.61 -21.40
C ASP A 37 -15.77 -5.69 -22.35
N ASN A 38 -15.95 -4.38 -22.21
CA ASN A 38 -15.21 -3.36 -22.94
C ASN A 38 -13.89 -3.04 -22.23
N ASP A 39 -12.79 -3.50 -22.81
CA ASP A 39 -11.42 -3.29 -22.33
C ASP A 39 -11.06 -1.79 -22.16
N GLU A 40 -11.49 -0.92 -23.08
CA GLU A 40 -11.18 0.52 -23.03
C GLU A 40 -11.88 1.22 -21.85
N PHE A 41 -13.13 0.86 -21.59
CA PHE A 41 -13.87 1.40 -20.45
C PHE A 41 -13.32 0.87 -19.12
N ARG A 42 -12.88 -0.39 -19.11
CA ARG A 42 -12.23 -1.02 -17.96
C ARG A 42 -10.92 -0.35 -17.59
N ASP A 43 -10.07 -0.08 -18.58
CA ASP A 43 -8.81 0.64 -18.39
C ASP A 43 -9.02 2.06 -17.88
N THR A 44 -10.05 2.74 -18.39
CA THR A 44 -10.44 4.07 -17.92
C THR A 44 -10.82 4.05 -16.43
N LEU A 45 -11.71 3.14 -16.03
CA LEU A 45 -12.13 3.01 -14.63
C LEU A 45 -10.97 2.64 -13.70
N PHE A 46 -10.08 1.75 -14.14
CA PHE A 46 -8.90 1.36 -13.37
C PHE A 46 -7.94 2.55 -13.16
N ARG A 47 -7.65 3.30 -14.24
CA ARG A 47 -6.82 4.50 -14.17
C ARG A 47 -7.40 5.54 -13.22
N GLU A 48 -8.70 5.79 -13.28
CA GLU A 48 -9.37 6.71 -12.35
C GLU A 48 -9.18 6.30 -10.88
N GLN A 49 -9.19 5.00 -10.58
CA GLN A 49 -9.01 4.53 -9.21
C GLN A 49 -7.57 4.74 -8.71
N ILE A 50 -6.57 4.51 -9.57
CA ILE A 50 -5.17 4.83 -9.24
C ILE A 50 -5.01 6.33 -8.97
N LEU A 51 -5.58 7.17 -9.84
CA LEU A 51 -5.54 8.63 -9.68
C LEU A 51 -6.21 9.08 -8.37
N LYS A 52 -7.38 8.52 -8.04
CA LYS A 52 -8.08 8.78 -6.78
C LYS A 52 -7.26 8.33 -5.57
N PHE A 53 -6.63 7.15 -5.62
CA PHE A 53 -5.78 6.64 -4.54
C PHE A 53 -4.61 7.56 -4.24
N PHE A 54 -3.93 8.04 -5.29
CA PHE A 54 -2.76 8.91 -5.14
C PHE A 54 -3.08 10.41 -5.01
N LYS A 55 -4.37 10.81 -5.09
CA LYS A 55 -4.84 12.19 -5.16
C LYS A 55 -4.18 12.97 -6.31
N ILE A 56 -4.25 12.41 -7.52
CA ILE A 56 -3.72 13.01 -8.75
C ILE A 56 -4.90 13.35 -9.65
N GLU A 57 -4.96 14.56 -10.19
CA GLU A 57 -6.07 15.01 -11.06
C GLU A 57 -5.98 14.43 -12.47
N GLU A 58 -4.78 14.36 -13.02
CA GLU A 58 -4.51 13.89 -14.38
C GLU A 58 -3.39 12.85 -14.40
N TYR A 59 -3.48 11.90 -15.34
CA TYR A 59 -2.47 10.87 -15.47
C TYR A 59 -1.09 11.45 -15.77
N ASN A 60 -0.17 11.24 -14.83
CA ASN A 60 1.23 11.61 -14.96
C ASN A 60 2.08 10.50 -14.34
N GLN A 61 2.77 9.75 -15.21
CA GLN A 61 3.57 8.60 -14.78
C GLN A 61 4.64 8.99 -13.76
N THR A 62 5.35 10.10 -13.97
CA THR A 62 6.39 10.57 -13.05
C THR A 62 5.84 10.84 -11.65
N ILE A 63 4.65 11.43 -11.55
CA ILE A 63 4.01 11.70 -10.25
C ILE A 63 3.61 10.38 -9.58
N ILE A 64 3.07 9.43 -10.35
CA ILE A 64 2.70 8.09 -9.84
C ILE A 64 3.94 7.36 -9.32
N ASP A 65 5.04 7.36 -10.06
CA ASP A 65 6.30 6.72 -9.66
C ASP A 65 6.81 7.31 -8.34
N ILE A 66 6.82 8.64 -8.21
CA ILE A 66 7.20 9.32 -6.95
C ILE A 66 6.30 8.89 -5.79
N LYS A 67 4.98 8.76 -6.02
CA LYS A 67 4.04 8.33 -4.99
C LYS A 67 4.25 6.88 -4.56
N ILE A 68 4.58 6.00 -5.51
CA ILE A 68 4.95 4.61 -5.23
C ILE A 68 6.24 4.56 -4.41
N GLU A 69 7.26 5.34 -4.77
CA GLU A 69 8.50 5.45 -4.00
C GLU A 69 8.26 5.94 -2.56
N HIS A 70 7.31 6.87 -2.35
CA HIS A 70 6.92 7.29 -1.00
C HIS A 70 6.18 6.19 -0.20
N LEU A 71 5.48 5.27 -0.87
CA LEU A 71 4.83 4.12 -0.22
C LEU A 71 5.81 3.01 0.17
N LYS A 72 6.90 2.87 -0.57
CA LYS A 72 7.91 1.83 -0.36
C LYS A 72 8.37 1.69 1.10
N PRO A 73 8.83 2.74 1.82
CA PRO A 73 9.24 2.60 3.21
C PRO A 73 8.09 2.19 4.13
N ILE A 74 6.86 2.61 3.83
CA ILE A 74 5.66 2.25 4.60
C ILE A 74 5.38 0.75 4.45
N ILE A 75 5.43 0.24 3.22
CA ILE A 75 5.25 -1.19 2.92
C ILE A 75 6.39 -2.01 3.55
N GLU A 76 7.63 -1.55 3.43
CA GLU A 76 8.79 -2.26 3.96
C GLU A 76 8.80 -2.35 5.49
N SER A 77 8.28 -1.34 6.18
CA SER A 77 8.19 -1.32 7.65
C SER A 77 7.21 -2.34 8.22
N ASN A 78 6.29 -2.87 7.40
CA ASN A 78 5.30 -3.86 7.82
C ASN A 78 5.66 -5.25 7.30
N ASN A 79 5.84 -6.21 8.21
CA ASN A 79 6.24 -7.57 7.83
C ASN A 79 5.24 -8.27 6.89
N ASP A 80 3.92 -8.08 7.07
CA ASP A 80 2.93 -8.72 6.20
C ASP A 80 2.98 -8.12 4.79
N LEU A 81 2.99 -6.79 4.67
CA LEU A 81 3.06 -6.11 3.37
C LEU A 81 4.39 -6.38 2.68
N LYS A 82 5.50 -6.40 3.42
CA LYS A 82 6.81 -6.77 2.92
C LYS A 82 6.81 -8.19 2.34
N ASN A 83 6.26 -9.16 3.08
CA ASN A 83 6.14 -10.54 2.61
C ASN A 83 5.24 -10.65 1.37
N LEU A 84 4.15 -9.89 1.32
CA LEU A 84 3.26 -9.86 0.15
C LEU A 84 4.02 -9.33 -1.08
N SER A 85 4.77 -8.24 -0.93
CA SER A 85 5.58 -7.66 -2.01
C SER A 85 6.62 -8.66 -2.53
N ILE A 86 7.35 -9.34 -1.64
CA ILE A 86 8.31 -10.39 -2.04
C ILE A 86 7.61 -11.51 -2.82
N LYS A 87 6.42 -11.93 -2.40
CA LYS A 87 5.67 -12.95 -3.15
C LYS A 87 5.28 -12.47 -4.54
N PHE A 88 4.82 -11.23 -4.66
CA PHE A 88 4.50 -10.65 -5.96
C PHE A 88 5.72 -10.56 -6.87
N SER A 89 6.89 -10.18 -6.35
CA SER A 89 8.10 -10.14 -7.17
C SER A 89 8.47 -11.53 -7.69
N ASN A 90 8.27 -12.58 -6.88
CA ASN A 90 8.53 -13.96 -7.27
C ASN A 90 7.60 -14.47 -8.38
N ILE A 91 6.35 -13.99 -8.46
CA ILE A 91 5.44 -14.30 -9.59
C ILE A 91 6.03 -13.80 -10.91
N MET A 92 6.73 -12.66 -10.86
CA MET A 92 7.39 -12.07 -12.02
C MET A 92 8.79 -12.66 -12.29
N PHE A 93 9.20 -13.69 -11.54
CA PHE A 93 10.55 -14.26 -11.53
C PHE A 93 11.62 -13.18 -11.28
N GLN A 94 11.30 -12.20 -10.43
CA GLN A 94 12.19 -11.11 -10.04
C GLN A 94 12.44 -11.15 -8.52
N ASP A 95 13.70 -11.04 -8.11
CA ASP A 95 14.07 -10.87 -6.69
C ASP A 95 14.10 -9.38 -6.27
N LYS A 96 13.30 -8.55 -6.96
CA LYS A 96 13.27 -7.10 -6.75
C LYS A 96 12.01 -6.70 -6.00
N PHE A 97 12.19 -6.28 -4.75
CA PHE A 97 11.11 -5.78 -3.89
C PHE A 97 10.25 -4.69 -4.56
N ASP A 98 10.87 -3.81 -5.35
CA ASP A 98 10.18 -2.71 -6.04
C ASP A 98 9.18 -3.21 -7.08
N ILE A 99 9.50 -4.32 -7.77
CA ILE A 99 8.58 -4.99 -8.68
C ILE A 99 7.38 -5.53 -7.91
N GLY A 100 7.60 -6.08 -6.72
CA GLY A 100 6.55 -6.54 -5.82
C GLY A 100 5.58 -5.44 -5.41
N ILE A 101 6.09 -4.23 -5.15
CA ILE A 101 5.26 -3.06 -4.84
C ILE A 101 4.46 -2.62 -6.06
N ILE A 102 5.08 -2.58 -7.25
CA ILE A 102 4.38 -2.23 -8.49
C ILE A 102 3.19 -3.18 -8.73
N MET A 103 3.32 -4.46 -8.40
CA MET A 103 2.24 -5.44 -8.52
C MET A 103 1.06 -5.17 -7.59
N PHE A 104 1.21 -4.39 -6.51
CA PHE A 104 0.07 -3.93 -5.73
C PHE A 104 -0.87 -3.05 -6.56
N PHE A 105 -0.34 -2.42 -7.61
CA PHE A 105 -1.06 -1.56 -8.53
C PHE A 105 -1.30 -2.23 -9.88
N ALA A 106 -1.10 -3.54 -10.00
CA ALA A 106 -1.45 -4.29 -11.21
C ALA A 106 -2.95 -4.60 -11.24
N TYR A 107 -3.54 -4.56 -12.43
CA TYR A 107 -4.98 -4.71 -12.64
C TYR A 107 -5.61 -5.89 -11.89
N ASP A 108 -5.02 -7.09 -12.00
CA ASP A 108 -5.55 -8.34 -11.43
C ASP A 108 -5.58 -8.37 -9.89
N TYR A 109 -4.77 -7.55 -9.25
CA TYR A 109 -4.56 -7.56 -7.80
C TYR A 109 -5.03 -6.28 -7.12
N PHE A 110 -5.13 -5.19 -7.88
CA PHE A 110 -5.32 -3.84 -7.38
C PHE A 110 -6.53 -3.71 -6.46
N HIS A 111 -7.63 -4.39 -6.76
CA HIS A 111 -8.81 -4.34 -5.90
C HIS A 111 -8.51 -4.78 -4.46
N ASP A 112 -7.91 -5.96 -4.29
CA ASP A 112 -7.67 -6.52 -2.98
C ASP A 112 -6.52 -5.79 -2.27
N THR A 113 -5.46 -5.46 -3.01
CA THR A 113 -4.31 -4.73 -2.49
C THR A 113 -4.68 -3.29 -2.11
N PHE A 114 -5.56 -2.63 -2.87
CA PHE A 114 -6.14 -1.34 -2.49
C PHE A 114 -6.86 -1.43 -1.15
N LEU A 115 -7.76 -2.40 -0.98
CA LEU A 115 -8.51 -2.53 0.28
C LEU A 115 -7.58 -2.79 1.45
N LEU A 116 -6.56 -3.63 1.24
CA LEU A 116 -5.53 -3.93 2.24
C LEU A 116 -4.73 -2.67 2.61
N LEU A 117 -4.25 -1.92 1.61
CA LEU A 117 -3.50 -0.68 1.81
C LEU A 117 -4.36 0.40 2.44
N LYS A 118 -5.62 0.57 2.01
CA LYS A 118 -6.58 1.52 2.60
C LYS A 118 -6.77 1.25 4.08
N GLU A 119 -7.00 0.00 4.45
CA GLU A 119 -7.18 -0.36 5.85
C GLU A 119 -5.90 -0.17 6.66
N TYR A 120 -4.75 -0.57 6.12
CA TYR A 120 -3.46 -0.38 6.77
C TYR A 120 -3.11 1.09 6.95
N LEU A 121 -3.23 1.91 5.92
CA LEU A 121 -2.88 3.33 5.97
C LEU A 121 -3.85 4.14 6.84
N HIS A 122 -5.11 3.71 6.97
CA HIS A 122 -6.09 4.39 7.82
C HIS A 122 -6.08 3.92 9.28
N LYS A 123 -5.90 2.61 9.52
CA LYS A 123 -6.04 1.99 10.86
C LYS A 123 -4.75 1.42 11.43
N ASN A 124 -3.64 1.52 10.69
CA ASN A 124 -2.34 0.90 11.02
C ASN A 124 -2.44 -0.60 11.35
N THR A 125 -3.40 -1.30 10.74
CA THR A 125 -3.67 -2.72 11.00
C THR A 125 -3.92 -3.47 9.70
N ILE A 126 -3.41 -4.70 9.64
CA ILE A 126 -3.55 -5.56 8.47
C ILE A 126 -4.81 -6.41 8.61
N ASN A 127 -5.71 -6.29 7.63
CA ASN A 127 -6.86 -7.17 7.54
C ASN A 127 -6.44 -8.56 7.03
N LYS A 128 -6.37 -9.52 7.96
CA LYS A 128 -5.93 -10.88 7.65
C LYS A 128 -6.82 -11.61 6.64
N ASN A 129 -8.11 -11.28 6.56
CA ASN A 129 -9.00 -11.91 5.58
C ASN A 129 -8.65 -11.49 4.15
N ILE A 130 -8.40 -10.18 3.95
CA ILE A 130 -7.98 -9.65 2.65
C ILE A 130 -6.57 -10.13 2.30
N TYR A 131 -5.63 -10.06 3.25
CA TYR A 131 -4.28 -10.57 3.08
C TYR A 131 -4.27 -12.04 2.63
N ASN A 132 -5.02 -12.90 3.32
CA ASN A 132 -5.11 -14.32 2.97
C ASN A 132 -5.78 -14.56 1.61
N ARG A 133 -6.74 -13.71 1.20
CA ARG A 133 -7.35 -13.78 -0.13
C ARG A 133 -6.34 -13.46 -1.22
N ILE A 134 -5.54 -12.41 -1.04
CA ILE A 134 -4.46 -12.09 -1.98
C ILE A 134 -3.46 -13.23 -2.01
N PHE A 135 -2.96 -13.65 -0.85
CA PHE A 135 -1.93 -14.68 -0.74
C PHE A 135 -2.33 -16.02 -1.38
N LYS A 136 -3.62 -16.38 -1.40
CA LYS A 136 -4.12 -17.57 -2.10
C LYS A 136 -4.10 -17.46 -3.62
N LYS A 137 -4.09 -16.24 -4.16
CA LYS A 137 -3.93 -15.95 -5.59
C LYS A 137 -2.46 -15.93 -6.03
N LEU A 138 -1.52 -15.88 -5.08
CA LEU A 138 -0.06 -15.80 -5.27
C LEU A 138 0.65 -17.14 -4.99
#